data_AF-D4ZIE4-F1
#
_entry.id   AF-D4ZIE4-F1
#
_cell.length_a   1.000
_cell.length_b   1.000
_cell.length_c   1.000
_cell.angle_alpha   90.00
_cell.angle_beta   90.00
_cell.angle_gamma   90.00
#
_symmetry.space_group_name_H-M   'P 1'
#
loop_
_entity.id
_entity.type
_entity.pdbx_description
1 polymer ?
#
loop_
_entity_poly.entity_id
_entity_poly.type
_entity_poly.pdbx_seq_one_letter_code
_entity_poly.pdbx_strand_id
1 'polypeptide(L)'
;MSDQCPSYNWIDPEQHQFFLAHVQRNLQQMADYSGRGHTASIGNRLVLLFKSVFRTQHRYEAGEVDEIMWRRRMQRLKRSIKRFTQAHL
;
A
#
# COMPACT_ATOMS: atom_id res chain seq x y z
N MET A 1 -12.39 -0.81 -15.30
CA MET A 1 -11.06 -0.98 -15.91
C MET A 1 -10.31 -2.02 -15.08
N SER A 2 -9.57 -2.93 -15.73
CA SER A 2 -9.27 -4.29 -15.25
C SER A 2 -8.08 -4.34 -14.27
N ASP A 3 -8.33 -4.84 -13.05
CA ASP A 3 -7.39 -5.01 -11.92
C ASP A 3 -6.46 -6.23 -12.04
N GLN A 4 -6.09 -6.64 -13.26
CA GLN A 4 -5.17 -7.75 -13.46
C GLN A 4 -3.71 -7.27 -13.41
N CYS A 5 -3.29 -6.63 -12.31
CA CYS A 5 -1.87 -6.38 -12.08
C CYS A 5 -1.26 -7.52 -11.24
N PRO A 6 -0.23 -8.22 -11.75
CA PRO A 6 0.42 -9.33 -11.04
C PRO A 6 1.00 -8.96 -9.67
N SER A 7 1.21 -7.67 -9.39
CA SER A 7 1.62 -7.21 -8.07
C SER A 7 0.55 -7.33 -7.00
N TYR A 8 -0.71 -7.60 -7.36
CA TYR A 8 -1.78 -7.82 -6.40
C TYR A 8 -2.00 -9.31 -6.08
N ASN A 9 -1.38 -10.24 -6.83
CA ASN A 9 -1.52 -11.71 -6.65
C ASN A 9 -1.15 -12.29 -5.27
N TRP A 10 -0.67 -11.49 -4.32
CA TRP A 10 -0.45 -11.90 -2.93
C TRP A 10 -1.61 -11.51 -2.00
N ILE A 11 -2.68 -10.97 -2.57
CA ILE A 11 -3.92 -10.52 -1.94
C ILE A 11 -5.05 -11.26 -2.65
N ASP A 12 -6.12 -11.59 -1.93
CA ASP A 12 -7.20 -12.47 -2.39
C ASP A 12 -7.85 -11.97 -3.70
N PRO A 13 -8.01 -12.82 -4.74
CA PRO A 13 -8.53 -12.44 -6.05
C PRO A 13 -9.91 -11.76 -6.05
N GLU A 14 -10.79 -12.08 -5.10
CA GLU A 14 -12.14 -11.49 -5.02
C GLU A 14 -12.13 -10.02 -4.59
N GLN A 15 -11.02 -9.53 -4.02
CA GLN A 15 -10.98 -8.21 -3.37
C GLN A 15 -10.29 -7.13 -4.22
N HIS A 16 -9.61 -7.49 -5.32
CA HIS A 16 -8.72 -6.56 -6.05
C HIS A 16 -9.39 -5.26 -6.50
N GLN A 17 -10.61 -5.31 -7.06
CA GLN A 17 -11.36 -4.12 -7.50
C GLN A 17 -11.82 -3.20 -6.37
N PHE A 18 -12.00 -3.74 -5.16
CA PHE A 18 -12.50 -3.01 -4.00
C PHE A 18 -11.38 -2.56 -3.04
N PHE A 19 -10.20 -3.16 -3.13
CA PHE A 19 -9.14 -3.09 -2.13
C PHE A 19 -8.48 -1.71 -2.02
N LEU A 20 -8.20 -1.06 -3.15
CA LEU A 20 -7.34 0.13 -3.15
C LEU A 20 -8.01 1.34 -2.48
N ALA A 21 -9.24 1.64 -2.87
CA ALA A 21 -10.02 2.71 -2.26
C ALA A 21 -10.39 2.41 -0.80
N HIS A 22 -10.73 1.15 -0.48
CA HIS A 22 -11.08 0.75 0.89
C HIS A 22 -9.87 0.72 1.82
N VAL A 23 -8.72 0.22 1.39
CA VAL A 23 -7.48 0.23 2.19
C VAL A 23 -7.03 1.66 2.45
N GLN A 24 -7.08 2.53 1.45
CA GLN A 24 -6.77 3.94 1.67
C GLN A 24 -7.73 4.58 2.68
N ARG A 25 -9.03 4.31 2.56
CA ARG A 25 -10.05 4.85 3.47
C ARG A 25 -9.87 4.31 4.91
N ASN A 26 -9.64 3.02 5.08
CA ASN A 26 -9.43 2.39 6.38
C ASN A 26 -8.14 2.88 7.04
N LEU A 27 -7.06 3.01 6.29
CA LEU A 27 -5.80 3.54 6.80
C LEU A 27 -5.89 5.02 7.16
N GLN A 28 -6.63 5.81 6.39
CA GLN A 28 -6.91 7.21 6.72
C GLN A 28 -7.77 7.31 7.98
N GLN A 29 -8.77 6.44 8.16
CA GLN A 29 -9.53 6.35 9.42
C GLN A 29 -8.65 5.97 10.63
N MET A 30 -7.65 5.09 10.45
CA MET A 30 -6.67 4.79 11.50
C MET A 30 -5.75 5.98 11.82
N ALA A 31 -5.35 6.73 10.80
CA ALA A 31 -4.52 7.94 10.95
C ALA A 31 -5.29 9.10 11.61
N ASP A 32 -6.57 9.23 11.27
CA ASP A 32 -7.50 10.24 11.80
C ASP A 32 -8.08 9.83 13.17
N TYR A 33 -7.72 8.65 13.68
CA TYR A 33 -8.15 8.19 15.00
C TYR A 33 -7.62 9.15 16.07
N SER A 34 -8.53 9.91 16.67
CA SER A 34 -8.29 11.06 17.53
C SER A 34 -7.64 10.74 18.89
N GLY A 35 -7.22 9.50 19.11
CA GLY A 35 -6.60 9.02 20.35
C GLY A 35 -5.16 9.49 20.60
N ARG A 36 -4.57 10.34 19.73
CA ARG A 36 -3.21 10.93 19.85
C ARG A 36 -2.18 10.03 20.55
N GLY A 37 -2.04 8.80 20.04
CA GLY A 37 -1.20 7.77 20.66
C GLY A 37 -0.49 6.88 19.64
N HIS A 38 0.09 5.78 20.12
CA HIS A 38 0.82 4.78 19.33
C HIS A 38 0.05 4.31 18.08
N THR A 39 -1.27 4.13 18.19
CA THR A 39 -2.16 3.75 17.08
C THR A 39 -2.20 4.77 15.94
N ALA A 40 -2.21 6.07 16.24
CA ALA A 40 -2.20 7.12 15.21
C ALA A 40 -0.84 7.18 14.50
N SER A 41 0.26 6.94 15.22
CA SER A 41 1.60 6.83 14.63
C SER A 41 1.70 5.63 13.67
N ILE A 42 1.16 4.47 14.09
CA ILE A 42 1.06 3.27 13.25
C ILE A 42 0.22 3.54 12.00
N GLY A 43 -0.96 4.14 12.17
CA GLY A 43 -1.86 4.51 11.06
C GLY A 43 -1.17 5.43 10.06
N ASN A 44 -0.54 6.51 10.53
CA ASN A 44 0.20 7.46 9.68
C ASN A 44 1.32 6.76 8.89
N ARG A 45 2.08 5.86 9.52
CA ARG A 45 3.16 5.14 8.86
C ARG A 45 2.64 4.19 7.78
N LEU A 46 1.55 3.48 8.06
CA LEU A 46 0.89 2.62 7.08
C LEU A 46 0.34 3.45 5.90
N VAL A 47 -0.33 4.59 6.16
CA VAL A 47 -0.80 5.50 5.10
C VAL A 47 0.34 5.91 4.17
N LEU A 48 1.52 6.28 4.71
CA LEU A 48 2.67 6.65 3.89
C LEU A 48 3.20 5.49 3.03
N LEU A 49 3.28 4.29 3.60
CA LEU A 49 3.75 3.10 2.88
C LEU A 49 2.79 2.74 1.74
N PHE A 50 1.48 2.76 1.98
CA PHE A 50 0.48 2.47 0.97
C PHE A 50 0.40 3.58 -0.09
N LYS A 51 0.45 4.86 0.28
CA LYS A 51 0.59 5.98 -0.69
C LYS A 51 1.79 5.80 -1.62
N SER A 52 2.90 5.25 -1.10
CA SER A 52 4.09 4.97 -1.90
C SER A 52 3.90 3.79 -2.87
N VAL A 53 3.12 2.77 -2.49
CA VAL A 53 2.71 1.68 -3.38
C VAL A 53 1.87 2.24 -4.53
N PHE A 54 0.83 3.03 -4.21
CA PHE A 54 -0.04 3.66 -5.21
C PHE A 54 0.74 4.52 -6.19
N ARG A 55 1.61 5.40 -5.67
CA ARG A 55 2.45 6.25 -6.52
C ARG A 55 3.36 5.41 -7.41
N THR A 56 3.94 4.33 -6.89
CA THR A 56 4.84 3.47 -7.69
C THR A 56 4.08 2.76 -8.80
N GLN A 57 2.88 2.26 -8.52
CA GLN A 57 2.01 1.61 -9.49
C GLN A 57 1.55 2.58 -10.58
N HIS A 58 1.00 3.74 -10.20
CA HIS A 58 0.54 4.75 -11.15
C HIS A 58 1.65 5.21 -12.10
N ARG A 59 2.88 5.37 -11.59
CA ARG A 59 4.02 5.75 -12.42
C ARG A 59 4.44 4.66 -13.40
N TYR A 60 4.26 3.39 -13.05
CA TYR A 60 4.50 2.29 -13.97
C TYR A 60 3.42 2.24 -15.06
N GLU A 61 2.15 2.40 -14.68
CA GLU A 61 1.02 2.45 -15.63
C GLU A 61 1.10 3.65 -16.58
N ALA A 62 1.59 4.80 -16.09
CA ALA A 62 1.86 5.98 -16.91
C ALA A 62 3.14 5.87 -17.78
N GLY A 63 3.87 4.75 -17.71
CA GLY A 63 5.10 4.53 -18.46
C GLY A 63 6.31 5.37 -18.00
N GLU A 64 6.22 6.04 -16.85
CA GLU A 64 7.31 6.87 -16.30
C GLU A 64 8.44 6.05 -15.65
N VAL A 65 8.17 4.78 -15.36
CA VAL A 65 9.08 3.86 -14.66
C VAL A 65 9.03 2.53 -15.38
N ASP A 66 10.20 1.99 -15.73
CA ASP A 66 10.30 0.67 -16.35
C ASP A 66 9.95 -0.46 -15.36
N GLU A 67 9.70 -1.66 -15.90
CA GLU A 67 9.30 -2.82 -15.12
C GLU A 67 10.35 -3.23 -14.07
N ILE A 68 11.65 -3.12 -14.37
CA ILE A 68 12.73 -3.51 -13.46
C ILE A 68 12.72 -2.58 -12.24
N MET A 69 12.60 -1.28 -12.47
CA MET A 69 12.56 -0.25 -11.44
C MET A 69 11.27 -0.34 -10.62
N TRP A 70 10.13 -0.58 -11.26
CA TRP A 70 8.86 -0.85 -10.60
C TRP A 70 8.97 -2.08 -9.68
N ARG A 71 9.44 -3.24 -10.19
CA ARG A 71 9.63 -4.46 -9.40
C ARG A 71 10.52 -4.22 -8.19
N ARG A 72 11.67 -3.55 -8.38
CA ARG A 72 12.60 -3.23 -7.27
C ARG A 72 11.93 -2.37 -6.20
N ARG A 73 11.18 -1.33 -6.59
CA ARG A 73 10.47 -0.45 -5.65
C ARG A 73 9.35 -1.18 -4.91
N MET A 74 8.54 -1.95 -5.63
CA MET A 74 7.47 -2.77 -5.04
C MET A 74 8.01 -3.80 -4.04
N GLN A 75 9.13 -4.45 -4.34
CA GLN A 75 9.78 -5.39 -3.42
C GLN A 75 10.29 -4.70 -2.14
N ARG A 76 10.87 -3.49 -2.25
CA ARG A 76 11.27 -2.71 -1.07
C ARG A 76 10.08 -2.32 -0.21
N LEU A 77 8.99 -1.86 -0.84
CA LEU A 77 7.76 -1.50 -0.15
C LEU A 77 7.14 -2.71 0.56
N LYS A 78 7.04 -3.86 -0.11
CA LYS A 78 6.57 -5.13 0.49
C LYS A 78 7.36 -5.50 1.74
N ARG A 79 8.69 -5.44 1.68
CA ARG A 79 9.56 -5.71 2.85
C ARG A 79 9.36 -4.69 3.97
N SER A 80 9.20 -3.42 3.64
CA SER A 80 8.96 -2.38 4.65
C SER A 80 7.60 -2.54 5.33
N ILE A 81 6.55 -2.85 4.58
CA ILE A 81 5.22 -3.13 5.13
C ILE A 81 5.29 -4.36 6.04
N LYS A 82 5.84 -5.49 5.56
CA LYS A 82 5.95 -6.72 6.35
C LYS A 82 6.71 -6.50 7.67
N ARG A 83 7.86 -5.82 7.62
CA ARG A 83 8.64 -5.52 8.82
C ARG A 83 7.88 -4.60 9.77
N PHE A 84 7.17 -3.61 9.23
CA PHE A 84 6.43 -2.66 10.05
C PHE A 84 5.27 -3.34 10.76
N THR A 85 4.49 -4.16 10.05
CA THR A 85 3.37 -4.90 10.63
C THR A 85 3.87 -5.90 11.67
N GLN A 86 4.90 -6.71 11.39
CA GLN A 86 5.46 -7.66 12.37
C GLN A 86 5.96 -7.01 13.68
N ALA A 87 6.31 -5.73 13.65
CA ALA A 87 6.82 -5.02 14.82
C ALA A 87 5.73 -4.31 15.63
N HIS A 88 4.52 -4.14 15.08
CA HIS A 88 3.50 -3.26 15.67
C HIS A 88 2.07 -3.83 15.66
N LEU A 89 1.84 -4.97 14.98
CA LEU A 89 0.57 -5.70 14.88
C LEU A 89 0.84 -7.19 15.14
#